data_AF-A0A4S4H6N6-F1
#
_entry.id   AF-A0A4S4H6N6-F1
#
_cell.length_a   1.000
_cell.length_b   1.000
_cell.length_c   1.000
_cell.angle_alpha   90.00
_cell.angle_beta   90.00
_cell.angle_gamma   90.00
#
_symmetry.space_group_name_H-M   'P 1'
#
loop_
_entity.id
_entity.type
_entity.pdbx_description
1 polymer ?
#
loop_
_entity_poly.entity_id
_entity_poly.type
_entity_poly.pdbx_seq_one_letter_code
_entity_poly.pdbx_strand_id
1 'polypeptide(L)'
;MAYEEKFNELVELSHSENSEIKEKADAWLISIGLQGAAEQRVSAFLLDLAIRNVKGEITRDEVSQRLKEHYGNTEYVEPKSELDGGYETIPPDSPRIKEIEEYNRKLRPVLYAELDKKIKREELLSGKSSEKLIFVNIKNSYEAMQRNDIKHPLYRSSLYDCTRKYWPIKEGNFDVATHILGCYKGKVIEVIYIKNRYIEPSGEYAGRKVFEGVEEDTSPYMGMNLHDIFDSLRNFRVKYWNI
;
A
#
# COMPACT_ATOMS: atom_id res chain seq x y z
N MET A 1 61.17 -8.71 -5.48
CA MET A 1 61.14 -7.58 -4.55
C MET A 1 60.12 -7.89 -3.47
N ALA A 2 60.51 -7.73 -2.21
CA ALA A 2 59.62 -7.88 -1.07
C ALA A 2 58.54 -6.79 -1.10
N TYR A 3 57.36 -7.08 -0.55
CA TYR A 3 56.23 -6.15 -0.49
C TYR A 3 56.62 -4.76 0.06
N GLU A 4 57.43 -4.75 1.12
CA GLU A 4 57.91 -3.54 1.80
C GLU A 4 58.81 -2.68 0.92
N GLU A 5 59.66 -3.31 0.09
CA GLU A 5 60.53 -2.60 -0.85
C GLU A 5 59.69 -1.81 -1.87
N LYS A 6 58.66 -2.44 -2.43
CA LYS A 6 57.76 -1.80 -3.40
C LYS A 6 56.90 -0.71 -2.77
N PHE A 7 56.42 -0.94 -1.55
CA PHE A 7 55.65 0.08 -0.84
C PHE A 7 56.51 1.30 -0.54
N ASN A 8 57.73 1.10 -0.04
CA ASN A 8 58.68 2.19 0.20
C ASN A 8 59.06 2.91 -1.09
N GLU A 9 59.25 2.20 -2.21
CA GLU A 9 59.50 2.83 -3.52
C GLU A 9 58.35 3.76 -3.93
N LEU A 10 57.09 3.35 -3.71
CA LEU A 10 55.93 4.21 -3.99
C LEU A 10 55.88 5.44 -3.08
N VAL A 11 56.29 5.30 -1.81
CA VAL A 11 56.43 6.42 -0.87
C VAL A 11 57.54 7.37 -1.30
N GLU A 12 58.68 6.89 -1.79
CA GLU A 12 59.74 7.77 -2.31
C GLU A 12 59.25 8.55 -3.55
N LEU A 13 58.43 7.93 -4.42
CA LEU A 13 57.86 8.61 -5.58
C LEU A 13 56.89 9.74 -5.21
N SER A 14 56.22 9.67 -4.05
CA SER A 14 55.37 10.77 -3.56
C SER A 14 56.17 11.98 -3.04
N HIS A 15 57.48 11.83 -2.88
CA HIS A 15 58.39 12.93 -2.57
C HIS A 15 59.16 13.42 -3.80
N SER A 16 58.78 13.00 -5.01
CA SER A 16 59.41 13.44 -6.25
C SER A 16 59.25 14.95 -6.49
N GLU A 17 60.30 15.58 -7.03
CA GLU A 17 60.27 16.97 -7.50
C GLU A 17 59.39 17.15 -8.76
N ASN A 18 59.04 16.05 -9.45
CA ASN A 18 58.11 16.10 -10.57
C ASN A 18 56.66 16.09 -10.06
N SER A 19 55.94 17.20 -10.26
CA SER A 19 54.55 17.39 -9.80
C SER A 19 53.62 16.28 -10.28
N GLU A 20 53.77 15.79 -11.51
CA GLU A 20 52.90 14.76 -12.07
C GLU A 20 53.16 13.38 -11.45
N ILE A 21 54.42 13.04 -11.19
CA ILE A 21 54.81 11.80 -10.50
C ILE A 21 54.30 11.84 -9.06
N LYS A 22 54.52 12.97 -8.39
CA LYS A 22 54.08 13.19 -7.02
C LYS A 22 52.56 13.04 -6.87
N GLU A 23 51.78 13.76 -7.68
CA GLU A 23 50.32 13.71 -7.63
C GLU A 23 49.77 12.29 -7.88
N LYS A 24 50.34 11.57 -8.84
CA LYS A 24 49.95 10.18 -9.11
C LYS A 24 50.31 9.25 -7.94
N ALA A 25 51.50 9.40 -7.37
CA ALA A 25 51.95 8.60 -6.23
C ALA A 25 51.09 8.86 -4.99
N ASP A 26 50.79 10.12 -4.68
CA ASP A 26 49.90 10.53 -3.60
C ASP A 26 48.50 9.91 -3.77
N ALA A 27 47.92 9.98 -4.98
CA ALA A 27 46.62 9.38 -5.26
C ALA A 27 46.59 7.86 -5.04
N TRP A 28 47.66 7.15 -5.45
CA TRP A 28 47.81 5.71 -5.20
C TRP A 28 47.95 5.40 -3.70
N LEU A 29 48.77 6.16 -2.96
CA LEU A 29 48.97 5.97 -1.53
C LEU A 29 47.70 6.22 -0.72
N ILE A 30 46.92 7.26 -1.07
CA ILE A 30 45.61 7.52 -0.46
C ILE A 30 44.67 6.33 -0.70
N SER A 31 44.59 5.84 -1.93
CA SER A 31 43.74 4.70 -2.30
C SER A 31 44.13 3.41 -1.57
N ILE A 32 45.43 3.16 -1.41
CA ILE A 32 45.97 2.03 -0.65
C ILE A 32 45.70 2.19 0.85
N GLY A 33 45.87 3.40 1.38
CA GLY A 33 45.60 3.74 2.79
C GLY A 33 44.13 3.53 3.16
N LEU A 34 43.20 3.87 2.25
CA LEU A 34 41.77 3.61 2.39
C LEU A 34 41.48 2.10 2.53
N GLN A 35 42.17 1.23 1.78
CA GLN A 35 42.03 -0.22 1.96
C GLN A 35 42.61 -0.70 3.30
N GLY A 36 43.74 -0.10 3.73
CA GLY A 36 44.32 -0.36 5.05
C GLY A 36 43.39 0.00 6.21
N ALA A 37 42.62 1.09 6.09
CA ALA A 37 41.60 1.48 7.07
C ALA A 37 40.44 0.46 7.18
N ALA A 38 40.23 -0.35 6.14
CA ALA A 38 39.30 -1.48 6.14
C ALA A 38 39.97 -2.81 6.54
N GLU A 39 41.16 -2.75 7.15
CA GLU A 39 41.98 -3.90 7.57
C GLU A 39 42.40 -4.83 6.40
N GLN A 40 42.40 -4.32 5.16
CA GLN A 40 42.79 -5.09 3.98
C GLN A 40 44.24 -4.80 3.58
N ARG A 41 44.99 -5.86 3.27
CA ARG A 41 46.35 -5.76 2.74
C ARG A 41 46.33 -5.80 1.22
N VAL A 42 46.93 -4.80 0.60
CA VAL A 42 47.06 -4.71 -0.85
C VAL A 42 47.98 -5.81 -1.39
N SER A 43 47.72 -6.29 -2.61
CA SER A 43 48.60 -7.27 -3.27
C SER A 43 49.91 -6.64 -3.74
N ALA A 44 50.99 -7.43 -3.75
CA ALA A 44 52.27 -7.02 -4.34
C ALA A 44 52.17 -6.75 -5.85
N PHE A 45 51.15 -7.31 -6.51
CA PHE A 45 50.83 -7.08 -7.92
C PHE A 45 50.25 -5.67 -8.13
N LEU A 46 49.32 -5.23 -7.28
CA LEU A 46 48.75 -3.87 -7.39
C LEU A 46 49.80 -2.80 -7.11
N LEU A 47 50.67 -3.01 -6.12
CA LEU A 47 51.80 -2.10 -5.85
C LEU A 47 52.71 -1.95 -7.07
N ASP A 48 52.97 -3.05 -7.77
CA ASP A 48 53.80 -3.04 -8.98
C ASP A 48 53.14 -2.26 -10.13
N LEU A 49 51.83 -2.42 -10.32
CA LEU A 49 51.09 -1.63 -11.31
C LEU A 49 51.06 -0.15 -10.94
N ALA A 50 50.91 0.19 -9.65
CA ALA A 50 50.93 1.56 -9.17
C ALA A 50 52.27 2.23 -9.48
N ILE A 51 53.41 1.60 -9.15
CA ILE A 51 54.75 2.13 -9.43
C ILE A 51 54.94 2.36 -10.93
N ARG A 52 54.59 1.37 -11.76
CA ARG A 52 54.72 1.47 -13.22
C ARG A 52 53.84 2.59 -13.80
N ASN A 53 52.64 2.78 -13.25
CA ASN A 53 51.75 3.85 -13.66
C ASN A 53 52.27 5.23 -13.26
N VAL A 54 52.79 5.37 -12.04
CA VAL A 54 53.39 6.61 -11.53
C VAL A 54 54.61 7.01 -12.37
N LYS A 55 55.46 6.04 -12.74
CA LYS A 55 56.62 6.24 -13.64
C LYS A 55 56.24 6.51 -15.10
N GLY A 56 54.96 6.39 -15.46
CA GLY A 56 54.48 6.57 -16.84
C GLY A 56 54.78 5.39 -17.76
N GLU A 57 55.18 4.24 -17.23
CA GLU A 57 55.45 3.02 -18.01
C GLU A 57 54.16 2.36 -18.53
N ILE A 58 53.04 2.59 -17.82
CA ILE A 58 51.71 2.12 -18.22
C ILE A 58 50.66 3.22 -17.97
N THR A 59 49.67 3.27 -18.85
CA THR A 59 48.51 4.15 -18.74
C THR A 59 47.50 3.63 -17.71
N ARG A 60 46.58 4.51 -17.28
CA ARG A 60 45.48 4.14 -16.38
C ARG A 60 44.58 3.04 -16.96
N ASP A 61 44.36 3.06 -18.28
CA ASP A 61 43.54 2.07 -18.96
C ASP A 61 44.23 0.70 -18.98
N GLU A 62 45.54 0.67 -19.21
CA GLU A 62 46.35 -0.56 -19.11
C GLU A 62 46.41 -1.12 -17.69
N VAL A 63 46.45 -0.25 -16.66
CA VAL A 63 46.30 -0.69 -15.26
C VAL A 63 44.95 -1.39 -15.08
N SER A 64 43.87 -0.77 -15.54
CA SER A 64 42.50 -1.29 -15.41
C SER A 64 42.34 -2.63 -16.15
N GLN A 65 42.89 -2.73 -17.35
CA GLN A 65 42.90 -3.97 -18.13
C GLN A 65 43.69 -5.07 -17.42
N ARG A 66 44.90 -4.79 -16.92
CA ARG A 66 45.73 -5.79 -16.23
C ARG A 66 45.11 -6.24 -14.90
N LEU A 67 44.42 -5.34 -14.19
CA LEU A 67 43.64 -5.73 -13.02
C LEU A 67 42.48 -6.64 -13.41
N LYS A 68 41.77 -6.35 -14.50
CA LYS A 68 40.72 -7.21 -15.02
C LYS A 68 41.25 -8.56 -15.53
N GLU A 69 42.44 -8.62 -16.11
CA GLU A 69 43.03 -9.90 -16.54
C GLU A 69 43.52 -10.72 -15.34
N HIS A 70 44.12 -10.07 -14.33
CA HIS A 70 44.68 -10.74 -13.16
C HIS A 70 43.62 -11.15 -12.14
N TYR A 71 42.57 -10.34 -11.96
CA TYR A 71 41.49 -10.56 -11.00
C TYR A 71 40.13 -10.87 -11.64
N GLY A 72 39.96 -10.73 -12.96
CA GLY A 72 38.64 -10.87 -13.61
C GLY A 72 38.11 -12.29 -13.76
N ASN A 73 38.84 -13.31 -13.26
CA ASN A 73 38.30 -14.65 -13.03
C ASN A 73 37.75 -14.85 -11.60
N THR A 74 37.92 -13.86 -10.71
CA THR A 74 36.98 -13.72 -9.61
C THR A 74 35.78 -12.98 -10.18
N GLU A 75 34.73 -13.74 -10.54
CA GLU A 75 33.39 -13.20 -10.42
C GLU A 75 33.36 -12.44 -9.09
N TYR A 76 32.97 -11.17 -9.15
CA TYR A 76 32.61 -10.45 -7.94
C TYR A 76 31.40 -11.17 -7.37
N VAL A 77 31.64 -12.26 -6.65
CA VAL A 77 30.69 -12.84 -5.71
C VAL A 77 30.83 -11.92 -4.53
N GLU A 78 29.86 -11.03 -4.35
CA GLU A 78 29.72 -10.29 -3.10
C GLU A 78 29.94 -11.30 -1.96
N PRO A 79 30.86 -11.02 -1.02
CA PRO A 79 31.00 -11.88 0.13
C PRO A 79 29.62 -11.95 0.77
N LYS A 80 29.02 -13.16 0.73
CA LYS A 80 27.76 -13.46 1.40
C LYS A 80 27.99 -13.31 2.90
N SER A 81 27.97 -12.07 3.37
CA SER A 81 27.67 -11.80 4.76
C SER A 81 26.30 -12.41 5.00
N GLU A 82 26.08 -13.09 6.11
CA GLU A 82 24.75 -13.55 6.52
C GLU A 82 23.75 -12.39 6.73
N LEU A 83 24.19 -11.16 6.46
CA LEU A 83 23.48 -9.89 6.52
C LEU A 83 23.52 -9.16 5.17
N ASP A 84 23.67 -9.88 4.06
CA ASP A 84 23.49 -9.29 2.75
C ASP A 84 21.99 -9.04 2.54
N GLY A 85 21.61 -7.76 2.53
CA GLY A 85 20.24 -7.28 2.32
C GLY A 85 19.75 -7.50 0.87
N GLY A 86 20.18 -8.60 0.23
CA GLY A 86 19.62 -9.06 -1.03
C GLY A 86 18.15 -9.41 -0.84
N TYR A 87 17.28 -8.73 -1.57
CA TYR A 87 15.86 -9.07 -1.57
C TYR A 87 15.67 -10.41 -2.27
N GLU A 88 15.22 -11.42 -1.53
CA GLU A 88 14.71 -12.65 -2.13
C GLU A 88 13.38 -12.33 -2.86
N THR A 89 13.38 -12.37 -4.19
CA THR A 89 12.15 -12.20 -4.98
C THR A 89 11.32 -13.48 -4.91
N ILE A 90 10.29 -13.46 -4.09
CA ILE A 90 9.37 -14.59 -3.94
C ILE A 90 8.39 -14.61 -5.13
N PRO A 91 8.29 -15.72 -5.88
CA PRO A 91 7.30 -15.87 -6.95
C PRO A 91 5.86 -15.69 -6.43
N PRO A 92 4.94 -15.05 -7.18
CA PRO A 92 3.57 -14.77 -6.73
C PRO A 92 2.73 -16.01 -6.34
N ASP A 93 3.08 -17.18 -6.86
CA ASP A 93 2.43 -18.46 -6.63
C ASP A 93 3.08 -19.28 -5.49
N SER A 94 4.16 -18.77 -4.90
CA SER A 94 4.89 -19.46 -3.85
C SER A 94 4.06 -19.59 -2.57
N PRO A 95 4.03 -20.78 -1.93
CA PRO A 95 3.33 -20.98 -0.64
C PRO A 95 3.88 -20.08 0.48
N ARG A 96 5.16 -19.66 0.36
CA ARG A 96 5.82 -18.73 1.31
C ARG A 96 5.10 -17.39 1.42
N ILE A 97 4.40 -16.93 0.38
CA ILE A 97 3.63 -15.68 0.44
C ILE A 97 2.50 -15.78 1.46
N LYS A 98 1.80 -16.92 1.52
CA LYS A 98 0.72 -17.15 2.49
C LYS A 98 1.26 -17.19 3.91
N GLU A 99 2.40 -17.84 4.12
CA GLU A 99 3.06 -17.91 5.43
C GLU A 99 3.47 -16.52 5.93
N ILE A 100 4.08 -15.71 5.05
CA ILE A 100 4.46 -14.32 5.36
C ILE A 100 3.22 -13.47 5.66
N GLU A 101 2.16 -13.61 4.87
CA GLU A 101 0.92 -12.87 5.11
C GLU A 101 0.28 -13.25 6.45
N GLU A 102 0.19 -14.54 6.78
CA GLU A 102 -0.39 -15.00 8.05
C GLU A 102 0.43 -14.52 9.25
N TYR A 103 1.76 -14.55 9.14
CA TYR A 103 2.66 -14.01 10.15
C TYR A 103 2.47 -12.49 10.32
N ASN A 104 2.42 -11.74 9.21
CA ASN A 104 2.26 -10.29 9.23
C ASN A 104 0.87 -9.87 9.76
N ARG A 105 -0.19 -10.65 9.49
CA ARG A 105 -1.53 -10.44 10.06
C ARG A 105 -1.54 -10.54 11.58
N LYS A 106 -0.75 -11.46 12.16
CA LYS A 106 -0.58 -11.60 13.61
C LYS A 106 0.19 -10.43 14.22
N LEU A 107 1.23 -9.94 13.54
CA LEU A 107 2.03 -8.80 14.01
C LEU A 107 1.32 -7.44 13.87
N ARG A 108 0.52 -7.26 12.81
CA ARG A 108 -0.08 -5.97 12.45
C ARG A 108 -1.59 -6.10 12.22
N PRO A 109 -2.35 -6.59 13.22
CA PRO A 109 -3.77 -6.92 13.04
C PRO A 109 -4.62 -5.71 12.61
N VAL A 110 -4.32 -4.52 13.11
CA VAL A 110 -5.04 -3.29 12.75
C VAL A 110 -4.85 -2.94 11.27
N LEU A 111 -3.60 -2.99 10.77
CA LEU A 111 -3.30 -2.70 9.38
C LEU A 111 -3.99 -3.67 8.42
N TYR A 112 -3.95 -4.97 8.74
CA TYR A 112 -4.60 -5.97 7.89
C TYR A 112 -6.12 -5.89 7.96
N ALA A 113 -6.71 -5.52 9.09
CA ALA A 113 -8.14 -5.25 9.17
C ALA A 113 -8.56 -4.05 8.28
N GLU A 114 -7.73 -3.02 8.17
CA GLU A 114 -7.95 -1.91 7.24
C GLU A 114 -7.76 -2.34 5.78
N LEU A 115 -6.74 -3.16 5.50
CA LEU A 115 -6.50 -3.71 4.17
C LEU A 115 -7.66 -4.60 3.70
N ASP A 116 -8.17 -5.48 4.57
CA ASP A 116 -9.31 -6.35 4.29
C ASP A 116 -10.57 -5.52 4.00
N LYS A 117 -10.80 -4.44 4.78
CA LYS A 117 -11.89 -3.49 4.49
C LYS A 117 -11.71 -2.84 3.13
N LYS A 118 -10.49 -2.45 2.76
CA LYS A 118 -10.20 -1.84 1.46
C LYS A 118 -10.45 -2.82 0.31
N ILE A 119 -9.94 -4.05 0.41
CA ILE A 119 -10.17 -5.12 -0.59
C ILE A 119 -11.67 -5.35 -0.74
N LYS A 120 -12.40 -5.50 0.37
CA LYS A 120 -13.84 -5.71 0.34
C LYS A 120 -14.61 -4.54 -0.29
N ARG A 121 -14.18 -3.29 -0.02
CA ARG A 121 -14.71 -2.10 -0.70
C ARG A 121 -14.42 -2.14 -2.20
N GLU A 122 -13.22 -2.52 -2.61
CA GLU A 122 -12.81 -2.64 -4.02
C GLU A 122 -13.56 -3.74 -4.77
N GLU A 123 -13.71 -4.93 -4.18
CA GLU A 123 -14.54 -6.02 -4.71
C GLU A 123 -16.00 -5.59 -4.89
N LEU A 124 -16.55 -4.83 -3.93
CA LEU A 124 -17.88 -4.22 -4.05
C LEU A 124 -17.95 -3.18 -5.19
N LEU A 125 -16.83 -2.52 -5.52
CA LEU A 125 -16.74 -1.48 -6.56
C LEU A 125 -16.50 -2.04 -7.97
N SER A 126 -15.82 -3.19 -8.10
CA SER A 126 -15.36 -3.71 -9.40
C SER A 126 -16.49 -4.17 -10.33
N GLY A 127 -17.71 -4.39 -9.81
CA GLY A 127 -18.88 -4.81 -10.59
C GLY A 127 -20.03 -3.79 -10.66
N LYS A 128 -20.00 -2.68 -9.92
CA LYS A 128 -21.21 -1.88 -9.62
C LYS A 128 -21.01 -0.36 -9.66
N SER A 129 -20.05 0.10 -10.47
CA SER A 129 -19.69 1.52 -10.60
C SER A 129 -20.87 2.44 -10.96
N SER A 130 -21.96 1.94 -11.55
CA SER A 130 -23.16 2.73 -11.85
C SER A 130 -24.18 2.84 -10.72
N GLU A 131 -24.12 1.97 -9.71
CA GLU A 131 -25.16 1.93 -8.68
C GLU A 131 -24.94 3.01 -7.61
N LYS A 132 -25.99 3.80 -7.40
CA LYS A 132 -26.07 4.94 -6.48
C LYS A 132 -26.89 4.53 -5.26
N LEU A 133 -26.25 4.26 -4.12
CA LEU A 133 -26.89 3.61 -2.97
C LEU A 133 -27.15 4.59 -1.83
N ILE A 134 -28.35 4.52 -1.27
CA ILE A 134 -28.72 5.24 -0.04
C ILE A 134 -28.92 4.23 1.09
N PHE A 135 -28.19 4.40 2.18
CA PHE A 135 -28.36 3.62 3.40
C PHE A 135 -29.15 4.44 4.41
N VAL A 136 -30.22 3.87 4.95
CA VAL A 136 -31.09 4.54 5.92
C VAL A 136 -31.23 3.75 7.21
N ASN A 137 -31.13 4.42 8.35
CA ASN A 137 -31.25 3.77 9.64
C ASN A 137 -32.71 3.66 10.06
N ILE A 138 -33.26 2.45 9.96
CA ILE A 138 -34.68 2.17 10.21
C ILE A 138 -34.98 1.75 11.65
N LYS A 139 -34.02 1.85 12.58
CA LYS A 139 -34.17 1.35 13.96
C LYS A 139 -35.52 1.68 14.60
N ASN A 140 -35.90 2.95 14.62
CA ASN A 140 -37.09 3.37 15.37
C ASN A 140 -38.39 2.96 14.68
N SER A 141 -38.46 3.02 13.34
CA SER A 141 -39.64 2.60 12.58
C SER A 141 -39.79 1.08 12.60
N TYR A 142 -38.67 0.36 12.47
CA TYR A 142 -38.62 -1.10 12.50
C TYR A 142 -38.98 -1.67 13.88
N GLU A 143 -38.43 -1.12 14.96
CA GLU A 143 -38.78 -1.56 16.32
C GLU A 143 -40.26 -1.27 16.66
N ALA A 144 -40.80 -0.14 16.21
CA ALA A 144 -42.22 0.16 16.35
C ALA A 144 -43.10 -0.82 15.55
N MET A 145 -42.71 -1.13 14.31
CA MET A 145 -43.38 -2.15 13.48
C MET A 145 -43.37 -3.52 14.17
N GLN A 146 -42.21 -3.98 14.64
CA GLN A 146 -42.08 -5.28 15.32
C GLN A 146 -42.93 -5.38 16.60
N ARG A 147 -43.07 -4.28 17.33
CA ARG A 147 -43.93 -4.21 18.53
C ARG A 147 -45.40 -3.98 18.21
N ASN A 148 -45.74 -3.79 16.94
CA ASN A 148 -47.05 -3.34 16.49
C ASN A 148 -47.54 -2.06 17.21
N ASP A 149 -46.61 -1.15 17.51
CA ASP A 149 -46.89 0.08 18.26
C ASP A 149 -47.43 1.16 17.33
N ILE A 150 -48.72 1.04 16.98
CA ILE A 150 -49.42 1.95 16.07
C ILE A 150 -49.48 3.40 16.56
N LYS A 151 -49.19 3.66 17.84
CA LYS A 151 -49.18 5.00 18.43
C LYS A 151 -47.82 5.68 18.29
N HIS A 152 -46.77 4.92 17.97
CA HIS A 152 -45.44 5.47 17.80
C HIS A 152 -45.38 6.36 16.55
N PRO A 153 -44.85 7.60 16.61
CA PRO A 153 -44.84 8.53 15.47
C PRO A 153 -44.16 7.98 14.21
N LEU A 154 -43.16 7.11 14.41
CA LEU A 154 -42.40 6.48 13.33
C LEU A 154 -42.92 5.10 12.94
N TYR A 155 -44.06 4.64 13.47
CA TYR A 155 -44.65 3.35 13.10
C TYR A 155 -44.92 3.27 11.60
N ARG A 156 -44.62 2.12 11.00
CA ARG A 156 -44.91 1.79 9.61
C ARG A 156 -45.43 0.36 9.56
N SER A 157 -46.27 0.05 8.57
CA SER A 157 -46.98 -1.23 8.47
C SER A 157 -46.13 -2.37 7.92
N SER A 158 -44.97 -2.07 7.30
CA SER A 158 -44.08 -3.08 6.71
C SER A 158 -42.62 -2.63 6.72
N LEU A 159 -41.71 -3.59 6.55
CA LEU A 159 -40.27 -3.34 6.43
C LEU A 159 -39.96 -2.46 5.21
N TYR A 160 -40.62 -2.73 4.10
CA TYR A 160 -40.66 -1.86 2.93
C TYR A 160 -40.97 -0.39 3.26
N ASP A 161 -42.04 -0.15 4.03
CA ASP A 161 -42.45 1.20 4.43
C ASP A 161 -41.49 1.83 5.44
N CYS A 162 -40.88 1.03 6.32
CA CYS A 162 -39.80 1.48 7.21
C CYS A 162 -38.61 2.02 6.41
N THR A 163 -38.30 1.42 5.26
CA THR A 163 -37.14 1.74 4.43
C THR A 163 -37.40 2.86 3.44
N ARG A 164 -38.59 2.94 2.83
CA ARG A 164 -38.81 3.87 1.72
C ARG A 164 -39.32 5.26 2.12
N LYS A 165 -39.93 5.41 3.31
CA LYS A 165 -40.71 6.61 3.68
C LYS A 165 -39.96 7.64 4.53
N TYR A 166 -40.08 8.90 4.11
CA TYR A 166 -39.87 10.14 4.87
C TYR A 166 -38.43 10.46 5.30
N TRP A 167 -37.49 10.34 4.37
CA TRP A 167 -36.08 10.62 4.65
C TRP A 167 -35.69 12.09 4.38
N PRO A 168 -34.86 12.70 5.25
CA PRO A 168 -34.21 13.99 4.97
C PRO A 168 -33.01 13.78 4.05
N ILE A 169 -33.25 13.69 2.74
CA ILE A 169 -32.20 13.48 1.73
C ILE A 169 -32.06 14.75 0.88
N LYS A 170 -30.81 15.13 0.58
CA LYS A 170 -30.50 16.24 -0.32
C LYS A 170 -30.97 15.92 -1.73
N GLU A 171 -31.43 16.94 -2.45
CA GLU A 171 -32.01 16.79 -3.79
C GLU A 171 -31.09 16.08 -4.79
N GLY A 172 -29.82 16.49 -4.91
CA GLY A 172 -28.86 15.82 -5.80
C GLY A 172 -28.71 14.31 -5.53
N ASN A 173 -28.72 13.89 -4.26
CA ASN A 173 -28.62 12.47 -3.91
C ASN A 173 -29.95 11.74 -4.15
N PHE A 174 -31.06 12.44 -3.97
CA PHE A 174 -32.41 11.93 -4.21
C PHE A 174 -32.64 11.62 -5.69
N ASP A 175 -32.11 12.44 -6.60
CA ASP A 175 -32.37 12.30 -8.04
C ASP A 175 -31.56 11.18 -8.69
N VAL A 176 -30.31 10.98 -8.24
CA VAL A 176 -29.40 9.99 -8.84
C VAL A 176 -29.51 8.59 -8.22
N ALA A 177 -30.15 8.46 -7.05
CA ALA A 177 -30.22 7.18 -6.35
C ALA A 177 -30.88 6.08 -7.20
N THR A 178 -30.27 4.89 -7.14
CA THR A 178 -30.74 3.66 -7.81
C THR A 178 -31.37 2.71 -6.81
N HIS A 179 -30.85 2.69 -5.57
CA HIS A 179 -31.32 1.81 -4.50
C HIS A 179 -31.42 2.55 -3.18
N ILE A 180 -32.35 2.10 -2.34
CA ILE A 180 -32.43 2.47 -0.93
C ILE A 180 -32.41 1.21 -0.05
N LEU A 181 -31.57 1.23 0.98
CA LEU A 181 -31.21 0.09 1.80
C LEU A 181 -31.56 0.36 3.26
N GLY A 182 -32.45 -0.46 3.82
CA GLY A 182 -32.90 -0.38 5.21
C GLY A 182 -31.89 -1.04 6.14
N CYS A 183 -31.35 -0.26 7.08
CA CYS A 183 -30.28 -0.70 7.96
C CYS A 183 -30.74 -0.79 9.41
N TYR A 184 -30.48 -1.93 10.06
CA TYR A 184 -30.74 -2.17 11.47
C TYR A 184 -29.50 -2.75 12.16
N LYS A 185 -29.10 -2.17 13.30
CA LYS A 185 -27.92 -2.61 14.08
C LYS A 185 -26.65 -2.80 13.23
N GLY A 186 -26.42 -1.88 12.28
CA GLY A 186 -25.24 -1.89 11.42
C GLY A 186 -25.28 -2.93 10.29
N LYS A 187 -26.41 -3.60 10.06
CA LYS A 187 -26.60 -4.53 8.94
C LYS A 187 -27.70 -4.05 8.00
N VAL A 188 -27.55 -4.29 6.71
CA VAL A 188 -28.64 -4.17 5.74
C VAL A 188 -29.60 -5.33 5.93
N ILE A 189 -30.89 -5.01 6.07
CA ILE A 189 -31.97 -6.00 6.22
C ILE A 189 -33.08 -5.83 5.18
N GLU A 190 -33.00 -4.79 4.34
CA GLU A 190 -33.98 -4.48 3.30
C GLU A 190 -33.26 -3.79 2.14
N VAL A 191 -33.62 -4.11 0.90
CA VAL A 191 -33.05 -3.51 -0.30
C VAL A 191 -34.15 -3.26 -1.30
N ILE A 192 -34.31 -2.00 -1.73
CA ILE A 192 -35.33 -1.60 -2.68
C ILE A 192 -34.67 -1.01 -3.91
N TYR A 193 -34.91 -1.61 -5.07
CA TYR A 193 -34.59 -1.01 -6.37
C TYR A 193 -35.61 0.09 -6.69
N ILE A 194 -35.15 1.33 -6.85
CA ILE A 194 -36.02 2.50 -7.01
C ILE A 194 -36.59 2.54 -8.43
N LYS A 195 -37.92 2.48 -8.54
CA LYS A 195 -38.66 2.68 -9.80
C LYS A 195 -39.26 4.08 -9.90
N ASN A 196 -39.67 4.65 -8.77
CA ASN A 196 -40.30 5.95 -8.70
C ASN A 196 -39.88 6.66 -7.39
N ARG A 197 -40.00 7.99 -7.38
CA ARG A 197 -39.61 8.81 -6.24
C ARG A 197 -40.44 10.08 -6.22
N TYR A 198 -40.82 10.54 -5.03
CA TYR A 198 -41.54 11.81 -4.87
C TYR A 198 -41.20 12.49 -3.54
N ILE A 199 -41.58 13.75 -3.43
CA ILE A 199 -41.47 14.54 -2.20
C ILE A 199 -42.85 14.54 -1.56
N GLU A 200 -42.93 14.21 -0.28
CA GLU A 200 -44.19 14.25 0.47
C GLU A 200 -44.80 15.67 0.41
N PRO A 201 -45.99 15.84 -0.20
CA PRO A 201 -46.56 17.16 -0.43
C PRO A 201 -47.14 17.81 0.82
N SER A 202 -47.54 17.03 1.84
CA SER A 202 -48.35 17.57 2.94
C SER A 202 -48.18 16.81 4.27
N GLY A 203 -48.72 17.37 5.36
CA GLY A 203 -48.68 16.78 6.70
C GLY A 203 -47.34 16.98 7.43
N GLU A 204 -47.15 16.25 8.52
CA GLU A 204 -45.97 16.34 9.40
C GLU A 204 -44.65 16.04 8.67
N TYR A 205 -44.72 15.23 7.61
CA TYR A 205 -43.57 14.82 6.82
C TYR A 205 -43.43 15.59 5.49
N ALA A 206 -44.16 16.70 5.32
CA ALA A 206 -44.03 17.54 4.13
C ALA A 206 -42.56 17.89 3.84
N GLY A 207 -42.18 17.80 2.56
CA GLY A 207 -40.81 18.03 2.09
C GLY A 207 -39.85 16.84 2.25
N ARG A 208 -40.27 15.75 2.89
CA ARG A 208 -39.44 14.53 3.02
C ARG A 208 -39.45 13.71 1.74
N LYS A 209 -38.34 13.02 1.49
CA LYS A 209 -38.16 12.17 0.31
C LYS A 209 -38.77 10.78 0.54
N VAL A 210 -39.52 10.30 -0.45
CA VAL A 210 -40.14 8.98 -0.47
C VAL A 210 -39.73 8.26 -1.74
N PHE A 211 -39.44 6.97 -1.61
CA PHE A 211 -39.07 6.09 -2.71
C PHE A 211 -40.16 5.03 -2.92
N GLU A 212 -40.26 4.55 -4.15
CA GLU A 212 -41.11 3.42 -4.54
C GLU A 212 -40.35 2.54 -5.50
N GLY A 213 -40.50 1.24 -5.34
CA GLY A 213 -39.62 0.30 -5.99
C GLY A 213 -40.02 -1.15 -5.78
N VAL A 214 -39.07 -2.03 -6.10
CA VAL A 214 -39.22 -3.48 -5.94
C VAL A 214 -38.24 -3.92 -4.86
N GLU A 215 -38.72 -4.74 -3.91
CA GLU A 215 -37.89 -5.39 -2.89
C GLU A 215 -36.98 -6.44 -3.55
N GLU A 216 -35.71 -6.44 -3.20
CA GLU A 216 -34.70 -7.37 -3.72
C GLU A 216 -34.13 -8.26 -2.61
N ASP A 217 -34.88 -9.31 -2.24
CA ASP A 217 -34.48 -10.23 -1.17
C ASP A 217 -33.17 -10.97 -1.45
N THR A 218 -32.91 -11.26 -2.73
CA THR A 218 -31.67 -11.91 -3.19
C THR A 218 -30.57 -10.91 -3.54
N SER A 219 -30.72 -9.65 -3.14
CA SER A 219 -29.72 -8.63 -3.44
C SER A 219 -28.38 -8.98 -2.81
N PRO A 220 -27.26 -8.79 -3.52
CA PRO A 220 -25.91 -8.93 -2.95
C PRO A 220 -25.63 -7.96 -1.79
N TYR A 221 -26.47 -6.94 -1.60
CA TYR A 221 -26.39 -6.03 -0.47
C TYR A 221 -27.08 -6.54 0.79
N MET A 222 -27.91 -7.56 0.68
CA MET A 222 -28.64 -8.11 1.81
C MET A 222 -27.67 -8.68 2.85
N GLY A 223 -27.88 -8.36 4.13
CA GLY A 223 -27.02 -8.81 5.23
C GLY A 223 -25.66 -8.11 5.33
N MET A 224 -25.35 -7.18 4.43
CA MET A 224 -24.10 -6.41 4.41
C MET A 224 -23.87 -5.67 5.74
N ASN A 225 -22.66 -5.76 6.28
CA ASN A 225 -22.26 -5.04 7.49
C ASN A 225 -21.70 -3.65 7.13
N LEU A 226 -22.36 -2.61 7.62
CA LEU A 226 -22.00 -1.22 7.35
C LEU A 226 -20.64 -0.83 7.96
N HIS A 227 -20.14 -1.54 8.97
CA HIS A 227 -18.80 -1.28 9.53
C HIS A 227 -17.65 -1.67 8.59
N ASP A 228 -17.94 -2.49 7.57
CA ASP A 228 -16.96 -2.82 6.53
C ASP A 228 -16.79 -1.65 5.54
N ILE A 229 -17.82 -0.82 5.45
CA ILE A 229 -17.97 0.22 4.42
C ILE A 229 -17.70 1.61 5.02
N PHE A 230 -18.20 1.87 6.21
CA PHE A 230 -18.11 3.18 6.87
C PHE A 230 -17.28 3.07 8.14
N ASP A 231 -16.36 4.01 8.31
CA ASP A 231 -15.47 4.03 9.48
C ASP A 231 -16.22 4.34 10.78
N SER A 232 -17.36 5.04 10.69
CA SER A 232 -18.23 5.34 11.83
C SER A 232 -19.71 5.37 11.46
N LEU A 233 -20.52 4.80 12.36
CA LEU A 233 -21.99 4.82 12.32
C LEU A 233 -22.59 5.70 13.44
N ARG A 234 -21.78 6.51 14.12
CA ARG A 234 -22.29 7.42 15.17
C ARG A 234 -23.27 8.42 14.55
N ASN A 235 -24.45 8.56 15.17
CA ASN A 235 -25.55 9.43 14.71
C ASN A 235 -26.01 9.15 13.25
N PHE A 236 -25.83 7.92 12.77
CA PHE A 236 -26.24 7.52 11.43
C PHE A 236 -27.76 7.57 11.27
N ARG A 237 -28.23 8.49 10.43
CA ARG A 237 -29.62 8.55 9.95
C ARG A 237 -29.73 8.18 8.48
N VAL A 238 -28.88 8.79 7.65
CA VAL A 238 -28.71 8.51 6.22
C VAL A 238 -27.23 8.56 5.87
N LYS A 239 -26.78 7.67 5.00
CA LYS A 239 -25.44 7.58 4.43
C LYS A 239 -25.56 7.25 2.95
N TYR A 240 -24.54 7.60 2.20
CA TYR A 240 -24.53 7.48 0.76
C TYR A 240 -23.30 6.70 0.35
N TRP A 241 -23.42 5.94 -0.73
CA TRP A 241 -22.29 5.26 -1.35
C TRP A 241 -22.37 5.45 -2.85
N ASN A 242 -21.23 5.82 -3.44
CA ASN A 242 -21.08 6.08 -4.86
C ASN A 242 -22.01 7.19 -5.40
N ILE A 243 -22.52 8.10 -4.55
CA ILE A 243 -23.40 9.23 -4.93
C ILE A 243 -22.59 10.52 -4.98
#